data_AF-A0A1F9AQ75-F1
#
_entry.id   AF-A0A1F9AQ75-F1
#
_cell.length_a   1.000
_cell.length_b   1.000
_cell.length_c   1.000
_cell.angle_alpha   90.00
_cell.angle_beta   90.00
_cell.angle_gamma   90.00
#
_symmetry.space_group_name_H-M   'P 1'
#
loop_
_entity.id
_entity.type
_entity.pdbx_description
1 polymer ?
#
loop_
_entity_poly.entity_id
_entity_poly.type
_entity_poly.pdbx_seq_one_letter_code
_entity_poly.pdbx_strand_id
1 'polypeptide(L)' 'MPRPGLILWSGSWREMKDQFQEWEATELYCPRCKAARPVRKRLLLVLPDGDKYEYLCAQCGSPVGGKMDEKPGNFQFLIK' A
#
# COMPACT_ATOMS: atom_id res chain seq x y z
N MET A 1 -10.19 43.17 5.22
CA MET A 1 -8.82 43.51 5.66
C MET A 1 -8.64 43.09 7.12
N PRO A 2 -7.95 41.98 7.41
CA PRO A 2 -7.25 41.78 8.67
C PRO A 2 -5.78 42.21 8.56
N ARG A 3 -5.14 42.33 9.72
CA ARG A 3 -4.03 43.22 10.08
C ARG A 3 -2.62 42.66 9.77
N PRO A 4 -1.60 43.55 9.74
CA PRO A 4 -0.21 43.19 9.48
C PRO A 4 0.47 42.61 10.72
N GLY A 5 1.28 41.56 10.53
CA GLY A 5 2.23 41.07 11.53
C GLY A 5 1.94 39.65 12.03
N LEU A 6 2.47 38.66 11.30
CA LEU A 6 3.11 37.42 11.80
C LEU A 6 3.35 36.52 10.59
N ILE A 7 4.60 36.42 10.17
CA ILE A 7 5.06 35.45 9.19
C ILE A 7 4.95 34.08 9.87
N LEU A 8 3.82 33.40 9.72
CA LEU A 8 3.64 32.01 10.09
C LEU A 8 4.34 31.15 9.02
N TRP A 9 5.64 30.95 9.20
CA TRP A 9 6.39 29.89 8.55
C TRP A 9 6.02 28.56 9.23
N SER A 10 4.76 28.13 9.11
CA SER A 10 4.30 26.80 9.55
C SER A 10 4.18 25.86 8.37
N GLY A 11 5.15 25.92 7.47
CA GLY A 11 5.44 24.78 6.61
C GLY A 11 6.14 23.72 7.45
N SER A 12 6.06 22.48 6.98
CA SER A 12 6.88 21.35 7.41
C SER A 12 6.28 20.51 8.53
N TRP A 13 5.90 19.28 8.16
CA TRP A 13 6.29 17.99 8.76
C TRP A 13 5.15 16.97 8.70
N ARG A 14 3.87 17.40 8.63
CA ARG A 14 2.72 16.47 8.62
C ARG A 14 2.24 16.12 7.20
N GLU A 15 2.15 17.10 6.29
CA GLU A 15 1.78 16.84 4.88
C GLU A 15 2.87 16.12 4.07
N MET A 16 4.15 16.27 4.43
CA MET A 16 5.25 15.61 3.72
C MET A 16 5.30 14.09 4.00
N LYS A 17 4.66 13.60 5.07
CA LYS A 17 4.62 12.16 5.39
C LYS A 17 3.65 11.38 4.50
N ASP A 18 2.59 12.01 3.99
CA ASP A 18 1.64 11.36 3.07
C ASP A 18 2.16 11.27 1.63
N GLN A 19 3.24 11.97 1.29
CA GLN A 19 3.82 11.96 -0.05
C GLN A 19 4.63 10.68 -0.34
N PHE A 20 5.07 9.96 0.69
CA PHE A 20 5.61 8.60 0.55
C PHE A 20 4.48 7.60 0.74
N GLN A 21 3.54 7.61 -0.21
CA GLN A 21 2.50 6.58 -0.31
C GLN A 21 3.16 5.20 -0.39
N GLU A 22 2.62 4.26 0.38
CA GLU A 22 3.07 2.87 0.53
C GLU A 22 3.67 2.27 -0.76
N TRP A 23 4.87 1.71 -0.64
CA TRP A 23 5.54 1.08 -1.76
C TRP A 23 4.90 -0.27 -2.09
N GLU A 24 4.68 -0.52 -3.38
CA GLU A 24 4.26 -1.82 -3.88
C GLU A 24 5.40 -2.49 -4.64
N ALA A 25 5.49 -3.81 -4.52
CA ALA A 25 6.47 -4.59 -5.27
C ALA A 25 5.97 -4.75 -6.71
N THR A 26 6.66 -4.15 -7.69
CA THR A 26 6.33 -4.31 -9.11
C THR A 26 6.93 -5.60 -9.69
N GLU A 27 8.09 -6.01 -9.19
CA GLU A 27 8.81 -7.22 -9.61
C GLU A 27 9.31 -8.01 -8.40
N LEU A 28 9.18 -9.34 -8.46
CA LEU A 28 9.72 -10.25 -7.46
C LEU A 28 10.37 -11.46 -8.14
N TYR A 29 11.32 -12.08 -7.46
CA TYR A 29 11.91 -13.32 -7.91
C TYR A 29 10.88 -14.46 -7.83
N CYS A 30 10.61 -15.08 -8.98
CA CYS A 30 9.72 -16.22 -9.05
C CYS A 30 10.54 -17.53 -9.01
N PRO A 31 10.39 -18.41 -8.02
CA PRO A 31 11.15 -19.66 -7.94
C PRO A 31 10.84 -20.62 -9.09
N ARG A 32 9.62 -20.54 -9.67
CA ARG A 32 9.20 -21.34 -10.82
C ARG A 32 9.81 -20.89 -12.15
N CYS A 33 9.84 -19.58 -12.40
CA CYS A 33 10.44 -19.00 -13.61
C CYS A 33 11.96 -18.75 -13.47
N LYS A 34 12.52 -18.90 -12.26
CA LYS A 34 13.93 -18.67 -11.91
C LYS A 34 14.46 -17.31 -12.37
N ALA A 35 13.61 -16.29 -12.34
CA ALA A 35 13.92 -14.93 -12.79
C ALA A 35 13.08 -13.91 -12.00
N ALA A 36 13.55 -12.66 -11.96
CA ALA A 36 12.72 -11.52 -11.56
C ALA A 36 11.60 -11.35 -12.59
N ARG A 37 10.36 -11.36 -12.12
CA ARG A 37 9.17 -11.26 -12.97
C ARG A 37 8.21 -10.23 -12.40
N PRO A 38 7.44 -9.56 -13.29
CA PRO A 38 6.40 -8.65 -12.84
C PRO A 38 5.35 -9.42 -12.02
N VAL A 39 4.88 -8.79 -10.95
CA VAL A 39 3.88 -9.38 -10.04
C VAL A 39 2.57 -8.62 -10.09
N ARG A 40 1.48 -9.33 -9.79
CA ARG A 40 0.15 -8.76 -9.62
C ARG A 40 -0.28 -8.96 -8.18
N LYS A 41 -0.72 -7.89 -7.53
CA LYS A 41 -1.28 -7.92 -6.17
C LYS A 41 -2.74 -8.37 -6.25
N ARG A 42 -3.12 -9.36 -5.45
CA ARG A 42 -4.50 -9.84 -5.34
C ARG A 42 -4.92 -9.81 -3.87
N LEU A 43 -6.09 -9.23 -3.60
CA LEU A 43 -6.69 -9.27 -2.27
C LEU A 43 -7.10 -10.71 -1.95
N LEU A 44 -6.56 -11.25 -0.85
CA LEU A 44 -6.97 -12.55 -0.33
C LEU A 44 -8.11 -12.40 0.66
N LEU A 45 -7.92 -11.56 1.67
CA LEU A 45 -8.79 -11.47 2.84
C LEU A 45 -8.85 -10.02 3.33
N VAL A 46 -10.04 -9.57 3.69
CA VAL A 46 -10.26 -8.32 4.43
C VAL A 46 -10.42 -8.68 5.89
N LEU A 47 -9.57 -8.13 6.75
CA LEU A 47 -9.64 -8.28 8.20
C LEU A 47 -10.01 -6.94 8.87
N PRO A 48 -10.45 -6.95 10.14
CA PRO A 48 -10.71 -5.74 10.89
C PRO A 48 -9.50 -4.80 10.99
N ASP A 49 -8.30 -5.38 11.14
CA ASP A 49 -7.05 -4.65 11.32
C ASP A 49 -6.39 -4.25 9.98
N GLY A 50 -6.87 -4.77 8.86
CA GLY A 50 -6.31 -4.48 7.54
C GLY A 50 -6.57 -5.54 6.48
N ASP A 51 -6.01 -5.31 5.30
CA ASP A 51 -6.22 -6.15 4.12
C ASP A 51 -4.99 -7.03 3.87
N LYS A 52 -5.21 -8.34 3.71
CA LYS A 52 -4.17 -9.29 3.33
C LYS A 52 -4.17 -9.50 1.82
N TYR A 53 -3.02 -9.26 1.22
CA TYR A 53 -2.77 -9.42 -0.20
C TYR A 53 -1.73 -10.48 -0.47
N GLU A 54 -1.84 -11.10 -1.64
CA GLU A 54 -0.86 -12.03 -2.19
C GLU A 54 -0.33 -11.50 -3.51
N TYR A 55 0.97 -11.63 -3.71
CA TYR A 55 1.64 -11.34 -4.97
C TYR A 55 1.74 -12.61 -5.79
N LEU A 56 1.16 -12.57 -6.98
CA LEU A 56 1.21 -13.64 -7.96
C LEU A 56 2.13 -13.24 -9.11
N CYS A 57 2.98 -14.17 -9.56
CA CYS A 57 3.77 -13.96 -10.77
C CYS A 57 2.83 -13.78 -11.98
N ALA A 58 2.97 -12.67 -12.72
CA ALA A 58 2.09 -12.38 -13.86
C ALA A 58 2.20 -13.41 -15.00
N GLN A 59 3.30 -14.16 -15.05
CA GLN A 59 3.57 -15.14 -16.11
C GLN A 59 3.05 -16.55 -15.78
N CYS A 60 3.32 -17.05 -14.57
CA CYS A 60 3.00 -18.43 -14.20
C CYS A 60 1.93 -18.57 -13.12
N GLY A 61 1.46 -17.45 -12.56
CA GLY A 61 0.43 -17.41 -11.52
C GLY A 61 0.85 -17.99 -10.17
N SER A 62 2.12 -18.35 -9.97
CA SER A 62 2.56 -18.87 -8.67
C SER A 62 2.60 -17.76 -7.63
N PRO A 63 2.23 -18.04 -6.37
CA PRO A 63 2.43 -17.11 -5.27
C PRO A 63 3.93 -16.92 -5.04
N VAL A 64 4.35 -15.66 -5.01
CA VAL A 64 5.75 -15.26 -4.82
C VAL A 64 5.98 -14.44 -3.56
N GLY A 65 4.90 -13.96 -2.92
CA GLY A 65 4.98 -13.24 -1.65
C GLY A 65 3.61 -12.79 -1.17
N GLY A 66 3.56 -12.18 0.02
CA GLY A 66 2.35 -11.59 0.58
C GLY A 66 2.64 -10.22 1.20
N LYS A 67 1.61 -9.38 1.26
CA LYS A 67 1.62 -8.08 1.95
C LYS A 67 0.40 -8.01 2.85
N MET A 68 0.54 -7.34 3.99
CA MET A 68 -0.59 -6.94 4.82
C MET A 68 -0.59 -5.42 4.87
N ASP A 69 -1.70 -4.81 4.45
CA ASP A 69 -1.90 -3.37 4.54
C ASP A 69 -2.77 -3.09 5.76
N GLU A 70 -2.17 -2.50 6.80
CA GLU A 70 -2.85 -2.17 8.05
C GLU A 70 -3.73 -0.92 7.84
N LYS A 71 -4.98 -1.13 7.40
CA LYS A 71 -5.98 -0.08 7.17
C LYS A 71 -7.16 -0.29 8.11
N PRO A 72 -7.13 0.31 9.33
CA PRO A 72 -8.24 0.21 10.25
C PRO A 72 -9.47 0.92 9.65
N GLY A 73 -10.51 0.16 9.31
CA GLY A 73 -11.79 0.70 8.83
C GLY A 73 -12.39 0.04 7.58
N ASN A 74 -11.64 -0.78 6.84
CA ASN A 74 -12.16 -1.39 5.60
C ASN A 74 -13.29 -2.41 5.82
N PHE A 75 -13.27 -3.13 6.94
CA PHE A 75 -14.26 -4.16 7.26
C PHE A 75 -15.68 -3.61 7.47
N GLN A 76 -15.81 -2.34 7.89
CA GLN A 76 -17.09 -1.74 8.25
C GLN A 76 -18.03 -1.53 7.04
N PHE A 77 -17.47 -1.54 5.82
CA PHE A 77 -18.24 -1.39 4.57
C PHE A 77 -18.77 -2.71 4.01
N LEU A 78 -18.28 -3.87 4.47
CA LEU A 78 -18.63 -5.18 3.90
C LEU A 78 -19.82 -5.88 4.59
N ILE A 79 -20.21 -5.46 5.80
CA ILE A 79 -21.25 -6.14 6.61
C ILE A 79 -22.61 -5.40 6.54
N LYS A 80 -22.75 -4.40 5.67
CA LYS A 80 -23.97 -3.58 5.60
C LYS A 80 -24.97 -4.12 4.58
#